data_AF-A0AAC9YWE6-F1
#
_entry.id   AF-A0AAC9YWE6-F1
#
_cell.length_a   1.000
_cell.length_b   1.000
_cell.length_c   1.000
_cell.angle_alpha   90.00
_cell.angle_beta   90.00
_cell.angle_gamma   90.00
#
_symmetry.space_group_name_H-M   'P 1'
#
loop_
_entity.id
_entity.type
_entity.pdbx_description
1 polymer ?
#
loop_
_entity_poly.entity_id
_entity_poly.type
_entity_poly.pdbx_seq_one_letter_code
_entity_poly.pdbx_strand_id
1 'polypeptide(L)' 'MERRGITELRYFLLPGFCGGLSTFSAVTYEAVAPDEAGFTYLLINVVASLIVAYLSLKIARKVVKARI' A
#
# COMPACT_ATOMS: atom_id res chain seq x y z
N MET A 1 12.63 -21.25 2.89
CA MET A 1 12.02 -19.89 2.94
C MET A 1 10.71 -19.92 3.73
N GLU A 2 10.73 -20.49 4.94
CA GLU A 2 9.53 -20.73 5.80
C GLU A 2 9.60 -19.94 7.12
N ARG A 3 10.35 -18.84 7.13
CA ARG A 3 10.76 -18.18 8.38
C ARG A 3 9.75 -17.15 8.91
N ARG A 4 8.61 -16.91 8.23
CA ARG A 4 7.65 -15.84 8.58
C ARG A 4 6.20 -16.20 8.23
N GLY A 5 5.48 -16.73 9.21
CA GLY A 5 4.01 -16.81 9.24
C GLY A 5 3.36 -17.80 8.27
N ILE A 6 2.03 -17.86 8.33
CA ILE A 6 1.18 -18.70 7.47
C ILE A 6 1.23 -18.15 6.04
N THR A 7 1.74 -18.94 5.09
CA THR A 7 1.94 -18.53 3.68
C THR A 7 0.62 -18.11 3.02
N GLU A 8 -0.45 -18.87 3.25
CA GLU A 8 -1.81 -18.59 2.78
C GLU A 8 -2.29 -17.20 3.22
N LEU A 9 -2.08 -16.86 4.50
CA LEU A 9 -2.48 -15.58 5.07
C LEU A 9 -1.70 -14.42 4.44
N ARG A 10 -0.44 -14.66 4.06
CA ARG A 10 0.40 -13.67 3.39
C ARG A 10 -0.08 -13.39 1.98
N TYR A 11 -0.48 -14.40 1.22
CA TYR A 11 -1.10 -14.23 -0.09
C TYR A 11 -2.49 -13.59 0.00
N PHE A 12 -3.28 -13.93 1.01
CA PHE A 12 -4.57 -13.29 1.21
C PHE A 12 -4.43 -11.79 1.54
N LEU A 13 -3.55 -11.43 2.49
CA LEU A 13 -3.42 -10.05 2.97
C LEU A 13 -2.70 -9.12 1.99
N LEU A 14 -1.61 -9.57 1.37
CA LEU A 14 -0.79 -8.69 0.52
C LEU A 14 -1.38 -8.54 -0.89
N PRO A 15 -1.36 -9.57 -1.77
CA PRO A 15 -1.94 -9.41 -3.09
C PRO A 15 -3.47 -9.41 -3.10
N GLY A 16 -4.15 -10.14 -2.19
CA GLY A 16 -5.61 -10.14 -2.13
C GLY A 16 -6.18 -8.83 -1.57
N PHE A 17 -6.02 -8.61 -0.27
CA PHE A 17 -6.62 -7.48 0.44
C PHE A 17 -5.97 -6.14 0.09
N CYS A 18 -4.66 -5.97 0.31
CA CYS A 18 -4.00 -4.70 0.00
C CYS A 18 -4.01 -4.40 -1.50
N GLY A 19 -3.77 -5.41 -2.34
CA GLY A 19 -3.84 -5.26 -3.79
C GLY A 19 -5.23 -4.90 -4.30
N GLY A 20 -6.29 -5.53 -3.77
CA GLY A 20 -7.67 -5.25 -4.16
C GLY A 20 -8.25 -3.94 -3.63
N LEU A 21 -7.83 -3.50 -2.43
CA LEU A 21 -8.23 -2.21 -1.87
C LEU A 21 -7.55 -1.02 -2.56
N SER A 22 -6.32 -1.20 -3.05
CA SER A 22 -5.63 -0.17 -3.83
C SER A 22 -6.08 -0.23 -5.29
N THR A 23 -6.45 0.89 -5.90
CA THR A 23 -6.91 0.91 -7.29
C THR A 23 -6.17 1.98 -8.09
N PHE A 24 -5.06 1.57 -8.73
CA PHE A 24 -4.27 2.48 -9.57
C PHE A 24 -5.06 2.97 -10.80
N SER A 25 -5.98 2.16 -11.33
CA SER A 25 -6.81 2.53 -12.48
C SER A 25 -7.74 3.73 -12.21
N ALA A 26 -8.29 3.81 -11.00
CA ALA A 26 -9.09 4.95 -10.56
C ALA A 26 -8.22 6.21 -10.43
N VAL A 27 -7.02 6.07 -9.85
CA VAL A 27 -6.07 7.18 -9.75
C VAL A 27 -5.65 7.69 -11.12
N THR A 28 -5.46 6.81 -12.11
CA THR A 28 -5.14 7.24 -13.48
C THR A 28 -6.29 7.94 -14.17
N TYR A 29 -7.54 7.56 -13.90
CA TYR A 29 -8.71 8.28 -14.40
C TYR A 29 -8.72 9.70 -13.84
N GLU A 30 -8.66 9.83 -12.52
CA GLU A 30 -8.63 11.11 -11.77
C GLU A 30 -7.44 12.02 -12.11
N ALA A 31 -6.34 11.44 -12.56
CA ALA A 31 -5.15 12.19 -12.93
C ALA A 31 -5.16 12.68 -14.39
N VAL A 32 -5.88 12.02 -15.28
CA VAL A 32 -5.83 12.24 -16.75
C VAL A 32 -7.13 12.82 -17.29
N ALA A 33 -8.26 12.58 -16.65
CA ALA A 33 -9.55 13.10 -17.08
C ALA A 33 -9.56 14.64 -17.03
N PRO A 34 -10.09 15.30 -18.08
CA PRO A 34 -10.29 16.74 -18.05
C PRO A 34 -11.30 17.11 -16.96
N ASP A 35 -11.08 18.24 -16.28
CA ASP A 35 -11.86 18.75 -15.11
C ASP A 35 -11.66 18.05 -13.75
N GLU A 36 -10.77 17.05 -13.63
CA GLU A 36 -10.42 16.43 -12.34
C GLU A 36 -9.10 16.99 -11.74
N ALA A 37 -8.83 16.66 -10.47
CA ALA A 37 -7.72 17.22 -9.68
C ALA A 37 -6.31 16.95 -10.26
N GLY A 38 -6.20 16.12 -11.30
CA GLY A 38 -5.06 16.08 -12.21
C GLY A 38 -3.76 15.65 -11.54
N PHE A 39 -2.65 16.28 -11.95
CA PHE A 39 -1.31 15.93 -11.45
C PHE A 39 -1.16 16.06 -9.93
N THR A 40 -1.89 17.00 -9.31
CA THR A 40 -1.89 17.20 -7.86
C THR A 40 -2.47 15.99 -7.14
N TYR A 41 -3.55 15.40 -7.65
CA TYR A 41 -4.15 14.19 -7.08
C TYR A 41 -3.19 13.01 -7.13
N LEU A 42 -2.52 12.82 -8.28
CA LEU A 42 -1.51 11.77 -8.46
C LEU A 42 -0.36 11.92 -7.47
N LEU A 43 0.17 13.13 -7.33
CA LEU A 43 1.31 13.41 -6.45
C LEU A 43 0.95 13.17 -4.99
N ILE A 44 -0.22 13.63 -4.55
CA ILE A 44 -0.73 13.36 -3.19
C ILE A 44 -0.91 11.86 -2.98
N ASN A 45 -1.52 11.14 -3.92
CA ASN A 45 -1.76 9.70 -3.78
C ASN A 45 -0.46 8.92 -3.61
N VAL A 46 0.54 9.21 -4.45
CA VAL A 46 1.85 8.53 -4.41
C VAL A 46 2.60 8.85 -3.12
N VAL A 47 2.72 10.14 -2.77
CA VAL A 47 3.47 10.57 -1.58
C VAL A 47 2.79 10.06 -0.30
N ALA A 48 1.47 10.19 -0.19
CA ALA A 48 0.73 9.69 0.96
C ALA A 48 0.88 8.17 1.11
N SER A 49 0.79 7.42 0.00
CA SER A 49 0.97 5.96 0.01
C SER A 49 2.36 5.55 0.51
N LEU A 50 3.42 6.23 0.07
CA LEU A 50 4.79 5.98 0.54
C LEU A 50 4.96 6.31 2.02
N ILE A 51 4.38 7.41 2.49
CA ILE A 51 4.41 7.80 3.91
C ILE A 51 3.71 6.74 4.76
N VAL A 52 2.51 6.31 4.37
CA VAL A 52 1.74 5.28 5.10
C VAL A 52 2.50 3.96 5.13
N ALA A 53 3.09 3.53 4.01
CA ALA A 53 3.89 2.31 3.95
C ALA A 53 5.13 2.38 4.87
N TYR A 54 5.84 3.51 4.85
CA TYR A 54 7.01 3.73 5.71
C TYR A 54 6.63 3.70 7.20
N LEU A 55 5.57 4.41 7.58
CA LEU A 55 5.08 4.45 8.96
C LEU A 55 4.60 3.07 9.41
N SER A 56 3.85 2.36 8.57
CA SER A 56 3.36 1.01 8.84
C SER A 56 4.52 0.04 9.08
N LEU A 57 5.57 0.06 8.25
CA LEU A 57 6.76 -0.77 8.43
C LEU A 57 7.56 -0.38 9.68
N LYS A 58 7.63 0.91 10.01
CA LYS A 58 8.33 1.39 11.22
C LYS A 58 7.59 0.95 12.49
N ILE A 59 6.27 1.08 12.51
CA ILE A 59 5.41 0.65 13.62
C ILE A 59 5.44 -0.86 13.75
N ALA A 60 5.27 -1.59 12.64
CA ALA A 60 5.32 -3.06 12.64
C ALA A 60 6.64 -3.57 13.21
N ARG A 61 7.78 -2.98 12.83
CA ARG A 61 9.09 -3.34 13.40
C ARG A 61 9.25 -3.00 14.89
N LYS A 62 8.56 -1.97 15.38
CA LYS A 62 8.59 -1.56 16.80
C LYS A 62 7.69 -2.43 17.67
N VAL A 63 6.50 -2.77 17.18
CA VAL A 63 5.48 -3.53 17.90
C VAL A 63 5.73 -5.03 17.79
N VAL A 64 6.04 -5.52 16.59
CA VAL A 64 6.38 -6.92 16.36
C VAL A 64 7.86 -7.08 16.65
N LYS A 65 8.19 -7.49 17.88
CA LYS A 65 9.55 -7.87 18.26
C LYS A 65 10.02 -8.98 17.32
N ALA A 66 10.88 -8.65 16.37
CA ALA A 66 11.45 -9.63 15.47
C ALA A 66 12.18 -10.67 16.31
N ARG A 67 11.60 -11.88 16.44
CA ARG A 67 12.34 -13.04 16.91
C ARG A 67 13.36 -13.34 15.80
N ILE A 68 14.60 -12.87 16.01
CA ILE A 68 15.76 -13.22 15.20
C ILE A 68 16.02 -14.71 15.30
#